data_AF-A0AAV8ZWY5-F1
#
_entry.id   AF-A0AAV8ZWY5-F1
#
_cell.length_a   1.000
_cell.length_b   1.000
_cell.length_c   1.000
_cell.angle_alpha   90.00
_cell.angle_beta   90.00
_cell.angle_gamma   90.00
#
_symmetry.space_group_name_H-M   'P 1'
#
loop_
_entity.id
_entity.type
_entity.pdbx_description
1 polymer ?
#
loop_
_entity_poly.entity_id
_entity_poly.type
_entity_poly.pdbx_seq_one_letter_code
_entity_poly.pdbx_strand_id
1 'polypeptide(L)' 'MDDKTLNRGEWDTRATEEGVSVVKWKDNKGILFISNCHNPSSITNVNRKMKNGTTQVLACPIVVKDYNVHMGQLTNRKC' A
#
# COMPACT_ATOMS: atom_id res chain seq x y z
N MET A 1 -1.91 -14.98 -3.96
CA MET A 1 -2.13 -15.40 -2.56
C MET A 1 -3.49 -14.92 -2.08
N ASP A 2 -4.15 -15.73 -1.25
CA ASP A 2 -5.44 -15.43 -0.64
C ASP A 2 -5.37 -14.24 0.33
N ASP A 3 -6.42 -13.43 0.39
CA ASP A 3 -6.53 -12.28 1.31
C ASP A 3 -6.52 -12.62 2.80
N LYS A 4 -6.64 -13.91 3.13
CA LYS A 4 -6.74 -14.43 4.49
C LYS A 4 -5.38 -14.61 5.16
N THR A 5 -4.28 -14.59 4.42
CA THR A 5 -2.94 -14.88 4.96
C THR A 5 -2.13 -13.65 5.38
N LEU A 6 -2.47 -12.45 4.87
CA LEU A 6 -1.75 -11.22 5.20
C LEU A 6 -2.34 -10.53 6.43
N ASN A 7 -1.48 -10.20 7.40
CA ASN A 7 -1.82 -9.32 8.51
C ASN A 7 -1.87 -7.86 8.05
N ARG A 8 -2.57 -7.01 8.83
CA ARG A 8 -2.63 -5.57 8.53
C ARG A 8 -1.23 -4.96 8.56
N GLY A 9 -0.85 -4.28 7.48
CA GLY A 9 0.47 -3.70 7.26
C GLY A 9 1.33 -4.53 6.32
N GLU A 10 1.09 -5.83 6.21
CA GLU A 10 1.87 -6.72 5.34
C GLU A 10 1.50 -6.55 3.86
N TRP A 11 2.45 -6.94 3.00
CA TRP A 11 2.25 -6.94 1.56
C TRP A 11 2.88 -8.17 0.92
N ASP A 12 2.38 -8.49 -0.26
CA ASP A 12 2.99 -9.41 -1.22
C ASP A 12 3.25 -8.64 -2.53
N THR A 13 4.32 -8.99 -3.22
CA THR A 13 4.70 -8.33 -4.47
C THR A 13 5.12 -9.34 -5.52
N ARG A 14 4.72 -9.08 -6.76
CA ARG A 14 5.19 -9.82 -7.93
C ARG A 14 5.59 -8.83 -8.99
N ALA A 15 6.70 -9.07 -9.64
CA ALA A 15 7.15 -8.27 -10.76
C ALA A 15 7.43 -9.16 -11.96
N THR A 16 7.16 -8.61 -13.13
CA THR A 16 7.60 -9.12 -14.42
C THR A 16 9.02 -8.64 -14.70
N GLU A 17 9.76 -9.35 -15.54
CA GLU A 17 11.10 -8.93 -15.99
C GLU A 17 11.03 -7.63 -16.82
N GLU A 18 9.87 -7.36 -17.42
CA GLU A 18 9.55 -6.17 -18.23
C GLU A 18 9.26 -4.91 -17.38
N GLY A 19 9.40 -4.99 -16.06
CA GLY A 19 9.31 -3.83 -15.17
C GLY A 19 7.90 -3.51 -14.67
N VAL A 20 6.90 -4.33 -14.96
CA VAL A 20 5.56 -4.21 -14.37
C VAL A 20 5.51 -4.97 -13.05
N SER A 21 5.07 -4.29 -11.99
CA SER A 21 4.89 -4.84 -10.65
C SER A 21 3.43 -4.79 -10.20
N VAL A 22 3.03 -5.81 -9.45
CA VAL A 22 1.74 -5.91 -8.76
C VAL A 22 2.02 -6.06 -7.28
N VAL A 23 1.52 -5.12 -6.48
CA VAL A 23 1.66 -5.09 -5.04
C VAL A 23 0.29 -5.28 -4.40
N LYS A 24 0.16 -6.30 -3.56
CA LYS A 24 -1.01 -6.51 -2.72
C LYS A 24 -0.67 -6.08 -1.30
N TRP A 25 -1.31 -5.02 -0.81
CA TRP A 25 -1.11 -4.53 0.55
C TRP A 25 -2.38 -4.71 1.39
N LYS A 26 -2.23 -5.18 2.63
CA LYS A 26 -3.34 -5.37 3.55
C LYS A 26 -3.44 -4.19 4.50
N ASP A 27 -4.48 -3.38 4.36
CA ASP A 27 -4.92 -2.47 5.43
C ASP A 27 -6.12 -3.08 6.16
N ASN A 28 -7.27 -2.40 6.23
CA ASN A 28 -8.50 -3.00 6.71
C ASN A 28 -9.03 -4.07 5.73
N LYS A 29 -8.73 -3.90 4.44
CA LYS A 29 -9.01 -4.83 3.34
C LYS A 29 -7.74 -4.99 2.50
N GLY A 30 -7.68 -6.03 1.66
CA GLY A 30 -6.61 -6.17 0.68
C GLY A 30 -6.80 -5.17 -0.45
N ILE A 31 -5.73 -4.47 -0.82
CA ILE A 31 -5.70 -3.49 -1.91
C ILE A 31 -4.62 -3.93 -2.89
N LEU A 32 -4.93 -3.94 -4.18
CA LEU A 32 -3.99 -4.23 -5.26
C LEU A 32 -3.57 -2.94 -5.94
N PHE A 33 -2.26 -2.79 -6.14
CA PHE A 33 -1.63 -1.73 -6.89
C PHE A 33 -0.89 -2.34 -8.07
N ILE A 34 -0.98 -1.71 -9.23
CA ILE A 34 -0.20 -2.08 -10.41
C ILE A 34 0.66 -0.87 -10.75
N SER A 35 1.95 -1.09 -10.98
CA SER A 35 2.91 -0.02 -11.22
C SER A 35 4.02 -0.50 -12.15
N ASN A 36 4.37 0.33 -13.12
CA ASN A 36 5.52 0.15 -14.02
C ASN A 36 6.69 1.11 -13.73
N CYS A 37 6.50 2.08 -12.83
CA CYS A 37 7.46 3.16 -12.58
C CYS A 37 8.15 3.06 -11.21
N HIS A 38 7.63 2.25 -10.30
CA HIS A 38 8.20 2.05 -8.98
C HIS A 38 9.01 0.76 -8.91
N ASN A 39 10.13 0.79 -8.19
CA ASN A 39 10.82 -0.43 -7.78
C ASN A 39 9.96 -1.14 -6.69
N PRO A 40 9.52 -2.39 -6.92
CA PRO A 40 8.65 -3.12 -5.99
C PRO A 40 9.30 -3.41 -4.63
N SER A 41 10.63 -3.33 -4.53
CA SER A 41 11.39 -3.56 -3.30
C SER A 41 11.61 -2.28 -2.48
N SER A 42 11.22 -1.11 -2.99
CA SER A 42 11.36 0.16 -2.26
C SER A 42 10.31 0.25 -1.15
N ILE A 43 10.79 0.35 0.09
CA ILE A 43 9.97 0.43 1.31
C ILE A 43 9.99 1.86 1.86
N THR A 44 8.84 2.32 2.35
CA THR A 44 8.65 3.58 3.07
C THR A 44 7.81 3.33 4.32
N ASN A 45 7.57 4.37 5.11
CA ASN A 45 6.65 4.34 6.25
C ASN A 45 5.41 5.18 6.01
N VAL A 46 4.28 4.75 6.57
CA VAL A 46 3.01 5.49 6.62
C VAL A 46 2.39 5.47 8.01
N ASN A 47 1.75 6.58 8.40
CA ASN A 47 0.98 6.67 9.63
C ASN A 47 -0.41 6.08 9.42
N ARG A 48 -0.81 5.10 10.23
CA ARG A 48 -2.16 4.51 10.18
C ARG A 48 -2.83 4.57 11.54
N LYS A 49 -4.10 5.00 11.52
CA LYS A 49 -4.98 4.94 12.69
C LYS A 49 -5.51 3.51 12.87
N MET A 50 -5.36 3.01 14.09
CA MET A 50 -5.77 1.68 14.51
C MET A 50 -7.18 1.72 15.11
N LYS A 51 -7.81 0.55 15.25
CA LYS A 51 -9.19 0.46 15.77
C LYS A 51 -9.35 1.02 17.18
N ASN A 52 -8.30 0.90 18.00
CA ASN A 52 -8.21 1.47 19.35
C ASN A 52 -7.95 2.99 19.37
N GLY A 53 -7.93 3.65 18.20
CA GLY A 53 -7.71 5.08 18.07
C GLY A 53 -6.24 5.51 18.06
N THR A 54 -5.28 4.61 18.34
CA THR A 54 -3.85 4.95 18.31
C THR A 54 -3.33 5.06 16.88
N THR A 55 -2.30 5.87 16.67
CA THR A 55 -1.59 5.96 15.39
C THR A 55 -0.33 5.10 15.47
N GLN A 56 -0.13 4.24 14.49
CA GLN A 56 1.09 3.43 14.35
C GLN A 56 1.79 3.75 13.03
N VAL A 57 3.12 3.69 13.06
CA VAL A 57 3.96 3.79 11.87
C VAL A 57 4.12 2.38 11.31
N LEU A 58 3.65 2.16 10.09
CA LEU A 58 3.78 0.88 9.40
C LEU A 58 4.71 1.02 8.21
N ALA A 59 5.62 0.06 8.05
CA ALA A 59 6.39 -0.11 6.82
C ALA A 59 5.44 -0.56 5.70
N CYS A 60 5.64 -0.02 4.49
CA CYS A 60 4.88 -0.40 3.31
C CYS A 60 5.68 -0.12 2.02
N PRO A 61 5.29 -0.71 0.89
CA PRO A 61 5.88 -0.38 -0.41
C PRO A 61 5.65 1.10 -0.78
N ILE A 62 6.60 1.70 -1.50
CA ILE A 62 6.55 3.12 -1.90
C ILE A 62 5.27 3.48 -2.67
N VAL A 63 4.80 2.57 -3.53
CA VAL A 63 3.57 2.72 -4.32
C VAL A 63 2.34 3.01 -3.45
N VAL A 64 2.28 2.49 -2.22
CA VAL A 64 1.17 2.73 -1.28
C VAL A 64 1.16 4.19 -0.84
N LYS A 65 2.33 4.76 -0.54
CA LYS A 65 2.45 6.16 -0.13
C LYS A 65 2.12 7.08 -1.30
N ASP A 66 2.70 6.81 -2.46
CA ASP A 66 2.54 7.67 -3.63
C ASP A 66 1.10 7.63 -4.15
N TYR A 67 0.44 6.47 -4.12
CA TYR A 67 -0.99 6.40 -4.44
C TYR A 67 -1.82 7.25 -3.47
N ASN A 68 -1.56 7.18 -2.17
CA ASN A 68 -2.30 7.98 -1.18
C ASN A 68 -2.05 9.49 -1.34
N VAL A 69 -0.85 9.90 -1.72
CA VAL A 69 -0.53 11.31 -2.00
C VAL A 69 -1.27 11.79 -3.25
N HIS A 70 -1.17 11.07 -4.36
CA HIS A 70 -1.70 11.56 -5.64
C HIS A 70 -3.21 11.32 -5.78
N MET A 71 -3.72 10.17 -5.34
CA MET A 71 -5.13 9.79 -5.47
C MET A 71 -5.94 10.07 -4.20
N GLY A 72 -5.35 9.84 -3.01
CA GLY A 72 -6.03 10.09 -1.74
C GLY A 72 -6.28 11.57 -1.44
N GLN A 73 -5.45 12.48 -1.97
CA GLN A 73 -5.71 13.93 -1.90
C GLN A 73 -6.92 14.35 -2.73
N LEU A 74 -7.17 13.69 -3.86
CA LEU A 74 -8.32 13.97 -4.72
C LEU A 74 -9.65 13.60 -4.03
N THR A 75 -9.66 12.55 -3.20
CA THR A 75 -10.85 12.11 -2.46
C THR A 75 -11.09 12.86 -1.13
N ASN A 76 -10.08 13.54 -0.58
CA ASN A 76 -10.21 14.30 0.68
C ASN A 76 -10.43 15.80 0.47
N ARG A 77 -10.67 16.26 -0.76
CA ARG A 77 -11.30 17.56 -0.99
C ARG A 77 -12.75 17.44 -0.51
N LYS A 78 -12.95 17.74 0.78
CA LYS A 78 -14.27 18.02 1.33
C LYS A 78 -14.91 19.08 0.44
N CYS A 79 -15.98 18.71 -0.26
CA CYS A 79 -17.02 19.66 -0.62
C CYS A 79 -17.61 20.25 0.66
#